data_AF-A0A918LVK5-F1
#
_entry.id   AF-A0A918LVK5-F1
#
_cell.length_a   1.000
_cell.length_b   1.000
_cell.length_c   1.000
_cell.angle_alpha   90.00
_cell.angle_beta   90.00
_cell.angle_gamma   90.00
#
_symmetry.space_group_name_H-M   'P 1'
#
loop_
_entity.id
_entity.type
_entity.pdbx_description
1 polymer ?
#
loop_
_entity_poly.entity_id
_entity_poly.type
_entity_poly.pdbx_seq_one_letter_code
_entity_poly.pdbx_strand_id
1 'polypeptide(L)' 'MLLMSSPALALTRDDGDDPGPGLSVAATLGWYVAAPIVLFLVIAGLVMVLDKSKDRVTKS' A
#
# COMPACT_ATOMS: atom_id res chain seq x y z
N MET A 1 18.12 11.42 50.27
CA MET A 1 18.28 12.06 48.95
C MET A 1 16.99 11.87 48.19
N LEU A 2 16.41 12.97 47.73
CA LEU A 2 15.32 12.97 46.77
C LEU A 2 15.78 12.22 45.53
N LEU A 3 15.21 11.05 45.29
CA LEU A 3 15.08 10.51 43.94
C LEU A 3 14.20 11.51 43.19
N MET A 4 14.85 12.52 42.60
CA MET A 4 14.26 13.38 41.58
C MET A 4 13.62 12.45 40.56
N SER A 5 12.31 12.22 40.69
CA SER A 5 11.51 11.83 39.54
C SER A 5 11.76 12.93 38.53
N SER A 6 12.43 12.60 37.43
CA SER A 6 12.43 13.48 36.28
C SER A 6 10.98 13.92 36.05
N PRO A 7 10.71 15.23 35.92
CA PRO A 7 9.34 15.71 35.87
C PRO A 7 8.59 14.94 34.78
N ALA A 8 7.51 14.26 35.16
CA ALA A 8 6.54 13.70 34.23
C ALA A 8 5.76 14.85 33.59
N LEU A 9 6.46 15.62 32.77
CA LEU A 9 5.92 16.71 31.94
C LEU A 9 5.23 16.16 30.69
N ALA A 10 4.83 14.88 30.69
CA ALA A 10 3.89 14.29 29.73
C ALA A 10 2.44 14.68 30.08
N LEU A 11 2.20 15.98 30.34
CA LEU A 11 0.87 16.58 30.40
C LEU A 11 0.46 17.15 29.03
N THR A 12 1.35 17.15 28.05
CA THR A 12 0.95 17.05 26.64
C THR A 12 0.57 15.61 26.38
N ARG A 13 -0.73 15.37 26.19
CA ARG A 13 -1.23 14.09 25.66
C ARG A 13 -0.44 13.81 24.39
N ASP A 14 0.38 12.75 24.42
CA ASP A 14 1.15 12.32 23.27
C ASP A 14 0.15 11.74 22.27
N ASP A 15 0.07 12.31 21.08
CA ASP A 15 -0.77 11.81 20.00
C ASP A 15 -0.30 10.42 19.51
N GLY A 16 0.75 9.85 20.11
CA GLY A 16 1.18 8.46 19.89
C GLY A 16 0.11 7.39 20.21
N ASP A 17 -0.87 7.70 21.06
CA ASP A 17 -2.03 6.80 21.33
C ASP A 17 -3.21 7.04 20.37
N ASP A 18 -3.21 8.12 19.58
CA ASP A 18 -4.25 8.38 18.58
C ASP A 18 -3.79 7.88 17.20
N PRO A 19 -4.31 6.73 16.72
CA PRO A 19 -3.96 6.21 15.41
C PRO A 19 -4.50 7.07 14.25
N GLY A 20 -5.24 8.15 14.55
CA GLY A 20 -5.93 8.97 13.57
C GLY A 20 -7.16 8.25 12.98
N PRO A 21 -7.86 8.90 12.03
CA PRO A 21 -9.01 8.29 11.39
C PRO A 21 -8.57 7.08 10.55
N GLY A 22 -9.06 5.89 10.94
CA GLY A 22 -8.83 4.66 10.19
C GLY A 22 -9.40 4.70 8.77
N LEU A 23 -8.78 3.93 7.87
CA LEU A 23 -9.26 3.80 6.49
C LEU A 23 -10.64 3.12 6.46
N SER A 24 -11.54 3.62 5.63
CA SER A 24 -12.81 2.93 5.39
C SER A 24 -12.57 1.58 4.70
N VAL A 25 -13.46 0.61 4.93
CA VAL A 25 -13.37 -0.72 4.26
C VAL A 25 -13.28 -0.57 2.75
N ALA A 26 -14.06 0.35 2.16
CA ALA A 26 -14.03 0.61 0.73
C ALA A 26 -12.66 1.12 0.26
N ALA A 27 -12.04 2.06 1.01
CA ALA A 27 -10.72 2.55 0.70
C ALA A 27 -9.66 1.44 0.83
N THR A 28 -9.75 0.59 1.86
CA THR A 28 -8.81 -0.52 2.06
C THR A 28 -8.88 -1.51 0.90
N LEU A 29 -10.09 -1.92 0.51
CA LEU A 29 -10.26 -2.82 -0.61
C LEU A 29 -9.86 -2.15 -1.95
N GLY A 30 -10.16 -0.86 -2.12
CA GLY A 30 -9.76 -0.10 -3.30
C GLY A 30 -8.24 -0.09 -3.51
N TRP A 31 -7.48 0.27 -2.47
CA TRP A 31 -6.02 0.40 -2.57
C TRP A 31 -5.28 -0.92 -2.55
N TYR A 32 -5.69 -1.86 -1.71
CA TYR A 32 -4.91 -3.09 -1.47
C TYR A 32 -5.41 -4.31 -2.23
N VAL A 33 -6.59 -4.24 -2.87
CA VAL A 33 -7.15 -5.35 -3.66
C VAL A 33 -7.42 -4.92 -5.09
N ALA A 34 -8.21 -3.86 -5.29
CA ALA A 34 -8.60 -3.44 -6.64
C ALA A 34 -7.41 -2.89 -7.44
N ALA A 35 -6.58 -2.01 -6.84
CA ALA A 35 -5.44 -1.44 -7.55
C ALA A 35 -4.41 -2.50 -8.02
N PRO A 36 -4.00 -3.49 -7.21
CA PRO A 36 -3.15 -4.59 -7.68
C PRO A 36 -3.77 -5.42 -8.81
N ILE A 37 -5.08 -5.72 -8.75
CA ILE A 37 -5.78 -6.47 -9.81
C ILE A 37 -5.78 -5.68 -11.12
N VAL A 38 -6.13 -4.40 -11.06
CA VAL A 38 -6.13 -3.53 -12.26
C VAL A 38 -4.73 -3.46 -12.86
N LEU A 39 -3.70 -3.28 -12.04
CA LEU A 39 -2.32 -3.24 -12.50
C LEU A 39 -1.92 -4.55 -13.19
N PHE A 40 -2.27 -5.69 -12.60
CA PHE A 40 -2.02 -7.00 -13.20
C PHE A 40 -2.72 -7.14 -14.56
N LEU A 41 -3.99 -6.78 -14.65
CA LEU A 41 -4.76 -6.88 -15.89
C LEU A 41 -4.21 -5.98 -16.99
N VAL A 42 -3.78 -4.77 -16.65
CA VAL A 42 -3.10 -3.87 -17.59
C VAL A 42 -1.83 -4.52 -18.11
N ILE A 43 -0.96 -5.04 -17.24
CA ILE A 43 0.30 -5.68 -17.65
C ILE A 43 0.02 -6.90 -18.53
N ALA A 44 -0.89 -7.79 -18.10
CA ALA A 44 -1.26 -8.98 -18.85
C ALA A 44 -1.81 -8.61 -20.25
N GLY A 45 -2.72 -7.64 -20.32
CA GLY A 45 -3.26 -7.14 -21.58
C GLY A 45 -2.18 -6.57 -22.49
N LEU A 46 -1.27 -5.75 -21.95
CA LEU A 46 -0.14 -5.21 -22.70
C LEU A 46 0.78 -6.33 -23.24
N VAL A 47 1.08 -7.35 -22.43
CA VAL A 47 1.88 -8.50 -22.86
C VAL A 47 1.20 -9.26 -23.99
N MET A 48 -0.11 -9.52 -23.89
CA MET A 48 -0.87 -10.21 -24.94
C MET A 48 -0.87 -9.43 -26.26
N VAL A 49 -1.07 -8.11 -26.19
CA VAL A 49 -1.03 -7.23 -27.37
C VAL A 49 0.37 -7.22 -27.99
N LEU A 50 1.42 -7.10 -27.18
CA LEU A 50 2.79 -7.04 -27.68
C LEU A 50 3.30 -8.38 -28.23
N ASP A 51 2.90 -9.51 -27.64
CA ASP A 51 3.26 -10.85 -28.15
C ASP A 51 2.66 -11.11 -29.54
N LYS A 52 1.43 -10.65 -29.78
CA LYS A 52 0.77 -10.75 -31.09
C LYS A 52 1.47 -9.94 -32.19
N SER A 53 2.25 -8.93 -31.84
CA SER A 53 2.99 -8.10 -32.79
C SER A 53 4.31 -8.71 -33.27
N LYS A 54 4.69 -9.91 -32.79
CA LYS A 54 5.93 -10.58 -33.19
C LYS A 54 5.64 -11.66 -34.24
N ASP A 55 6.20 -11.49 -35.44
CA ASP A 55 6.30 -12.58 -36.41
C ASP A 55 7.22 -13.65 -35.83
N ARG A 56 6.62 -14.77 -35.39
CA ARG A 56 7.36 -15.94 -34.94
C ARG A 56 8.01 -16.56 -36.18
N VAL A 57 9.31 -16.41 -36.36
CA VAL A 57 10.06 -17.28 -37.28
C VAL A 57 10.04 -18.67 -36.67
N THR A 58 9.06 -19.49 -37.06
CA THR A 58 9.03 -20.92 -36.77
C THR A 58 10.25 -21.54 -37.41
N LYS A 59 11.27 -21.84 -36.62
CA LYS A 59 12.39 -22.66 -37.05
C LYS A 59 11.85 -24.09 -37.16
N SER A 60 11.52 -24.48 -38.39
CA SER A 60 11.20 -25.86 -38.77
C SER A 60 12.43 -26.76 -38.65
#